data_AF-A0A7R9T3B3-F1
#
_entry.id   AF-A0A7R9T3B3-F1
#
_cell.length_a   1.000
_cell.length_b   1.000
_cell.length_c   1.000
_cell.angle_alpha   90.00
_cell.angle_beta   90.00
_cell.angle_gamma   90.00
#
_symmetry.space_group_name_H-M   'P 1'
#
loop_
_entity.id
_entity.type
_entity.pdbx_description
1 polymer ?
#
loop_
_entity_poly.entity_id
_entity_poly.type
_entity_poly.pdbx_seq_one_letter_code
_entity_poly.pdbx_strand_id
1 'polypeptide(L)'
;EDADDEDDGAAGASEDGARGGNRETSTSVEEKGGMKTTRKRGFDRGEGGYQSRWWTTKRDCPDGRSGSSETRWAKCDFSGYKELGFEKSGFNDTGETWWETWREIYCRDDFTGVEHIERSADKWARDAQSKEWQEKWWERYYANGAVERGVEKSGREVRQAWWEKWGEQYDGEGATLKWTDKWAENGMGMRWGDKWEERRSKIGSGRKSGETWRVGQDGERFSRTWGEVLSPDGSVRKFGNSTTGESWDTTVVENVYFDKSKPPTWQEVLSSSERLMSIELTPVSQDDDDDDKWSLARNAP
;
A
#
# COMPACT_ATOMS: atom_id res chain seq x y z
N GLU A 1 12.28 -0.97 -75.00
CA GLU A 1 13.53 -0.74 -74.26
C GLU A 1 13.33 0.54 -73.45
N ASP A 2 12.33 0.61 -72.58
CA ASP A 2 12.23 -0.06 -71.25
C ASP A 2 13.35 0.47 -70.34
N ALA A 3 13.01 1.44 -69.48
CA ALA A 3 12.77 1.29 -68.02
C ALA A 3 14.13 1.25 -67.27
N ASP A 4 14.42 2.08 -66.27
CA ASP A 4 13.67 2.27 -65.02
C ASP A 4 13.87 3.68 -64.42
N ASP A 5 12.77 4.29 -63.99
CA ASP A 5 12.68 5.28 -62.90
C ASP A 5 12.84 4.54 -61.57
N GLU A 6 13.47 5.14 -60.55
CA GLU A 6 12.99 4.98 -59.17
C GLU A 6 13.45 6.13 -58.25
N ASP A 7 12.43 6.83 -57.77
CA ASP A 7 12.36 7.92 -56.81
C ASP A 7 12.04 7.31 -55.43
N ASP A 8 13.00 7.26 -54.52
CA ASP A 8 12.78 6.71 -53.17
C ASP A 8 12.23 7.81 -52.24
N GLY A 9 10.91 7.98 -52.34
CA GLY A 9 10.10 8.80 -51.47
C GLY A 9 9.91 8.25 -50.05
N ALA A 10 9.73 9.21 -49.14
CA ALA A 10 8.71 9.27 -48.09
C ALA A 10 8.39 8.02 -47.23
N ALA A 11 8.74 8.15 -45.94
CA ALA A 11 7.93 7.80 -44.76
C ALA A 11 6.81 6.75 -44.94
N GLY A 12 7.12 5.49 -44.65
CA GLY A 12 6.13 4.45 -44.40
C GLY A 12 5.59 4.54 -42.97
N ALA A 13 4.51 5.30 -42.78
CA ALA A 13 3.53 5.04 -41.73
C ALA A 13 2.58 3.97 -42.27
N SER A 14 2.62 2.78 -41.71
CA SER A 14 1.64 1.73 -41.99
C SER A 14 0.36 2.01 -41.21
N GLU A 15 -0.68 2.47 -41.89
CA GLU A 15 -2.06 2.35 -41.46
C GLU A 15 -2.66 1.08 -42.06
N ASP A 16 -3.12 0.17 -41.21
CA ASP A 16 -4.38 -0.58 -41.44
C ASP A 16 -4.80 -1.35 -40.17
N GLY A 17 -5.82 -0.81 -39.49
CA GLY A 17 -7.07 -1.56 -39.24
C GLY A 17 -7.15 -2.60 -38.11
N ALA A 18 -7.03 -2.19 -36.84
CA ALA A 18 -7.73 -2.89 -35.74
C ALA A 18 -8.26 -1.88 -34.70
N ARG A 19 -9.58 -1.91 -34.45
CA ARG A 19 -10.32 -1.09 -33.47
C ARG A 19 -9.58 -0.98 -32.13
N GLY A 20 -9.12 0.23 -31.79
CA GLY A 20 -8.83 0.67 -30.42
C GLY A 20 -7.68 -0.01 -29.68
N GLY A 21 -6.56 -0.32 -30.34
CA GLY A 21 -5.40 -1.00 -29.73
C GLY A 21 -4.60 -0.20 -28.69
N ASN A 22 -3.69 -0.89 -27.99
CA ASN A 22 -2.76 -0.27 -27.04
C ASN A 22 -1.79 0.67 -27.78
N ARG A 23 -1.49 1.83 -27.19
CA ARG A 23 -0.58 2.84 -27.76
C ARG A 23 0.55 3.14 -26.79
N GLU A 24 1.78 3.20 -27.27
CA GLU A 24 2.97 3.62 -26.50
C GLU A 24 3.69 4.76 -27.24
N THR A 25 4.30 5.68 -26.50
CA THR A 25 5.22 6.69 -27.01
C THR A 25 6.43 6.76 -26.10
N SER A 26 7.62 6.87 -26.68
CA SER A 26 8.89 6.92 -25.96
C SER A 26 9.74 8.10 -26.43
N THR A 27 10.39 8.79 -25.50
CA THR A 27 11.37 9.85 -25.76
C THR A 27 12.58 9.63 -24.87
N SER A 28 13.76 10.05 -25.31
CA SER A 28 15.00 9.92 -24.55
C SER A 28 15.82 11.20 -24.67
N VAL A 29 16.42 11.61 -23.56
CA VAL A 29 17.33 12.76 -23.48
C VAL A 29 18.60 12.32 -22.79
N GLU A 30 19.76 12.70 -23.34
CA GLU A 30 21.06 12.54 -22.71
C GLU A 30 21.50 13.85 -22.08
N GLU A 31 21.83 13.81 -20.79
CA GLU A 31 22.23 14.98 -20.02
C GLU A 31 23.75 15.18 -20.02
N LYS A 32 24.22 16.40 -19.70
CA LYS A 32 25.66 16.65 -19.49
C LYS A 32 26.17 15.78 -18.34
N GLY A 33 27.04 14.82 -18.65
CA GLY A 33 27.49 13.77 -17.74
C GLY A 33 27.13 12.34 -18.20
N GLY A 34 26.39 12.21 -19.31
CA GLY A 34 26.09 10.92 -19.95
C GLY A 34 24.91 10.17 -19.34
N MET A 35 24.22 10.75 -18.35
CA MET A 35 23.00 10.18 -17.78
C MET A 35 21.88 10.21 -18.82
N LYS A 36 21.22 9.06 -19.01
CA LYS A 36 20.13 8.91 -19.97
C LYS A 36 18.79 8.91 -19.25
N THR A 37 17.95 9.88 -19.59
CA THR A 37 16.57 9.97 -19.11
C THR A 37 15.62 9.50 -20.22
N THR A 38 14.92 8.38 -20.00
CA THR A 38 13.91 7.83 -20.92
C THR A 38 12.52 8.07 -20.34
N ARG A 39 11.63 8.69 -21.12
CA ARG A 39 10.23 8.90 -20.76
C ARG A 39 9.34 8.12 -21.70
N LYS A 40 8.52 7.25 -21.14
CA LYS A 40 7.50 6.47 -21.85
C LYS A 40 6.12 6.86 -21.36
N ARG A 41 5.14 6.80 -22.24
CA ARG A 41 3.73 6.86 -21.89
C ARG A 41 2.97 5.85 -22.70
N GLY A 42 1.93 5.27 -22.14
CA GLY A 42 1.08 4.37 -22.90
C GLY A 42 -0.34 4.32 -22.41
N PHE A 43 -1.15 3.64 -23.22
CA PHE A 43 -2.55 3.41 -22.98
C PHE A 43 -2.92 1.99 -23.38
N ASP A 44 -3.50 1.25 -22.45
CA ASP A 44 -3.92 -0.13 -22.63
C ASP A 44 -5.45 -0.24 -22.53
N ARG A 45 -6.06 -1.06 -23.41
CA ARG A 45 -7.47 -1.44 -23.35
C ARG A 45 -7.61 -2.96 -23.14
N GLY A 46 -8.65 -3.40 -22.45
CA GLY A 46 -8.89 -4.80 -22.14
C GLY A 46 -10.37 -5.20 -22.03
N GLU A 47 -10.61 -6.43 -21.61
CA GLU A 47 -11.96 -6.97 -21.38
C GLU A 47 -12.69 -6.18 -20.27
N GLY A 48 -14.02 -6.22 -20.27
CA GLY A 48 -14.83 -5.53 -19.26
C GLY A 48 -14.72 -4.00 -19.31
N GLY A 49 -14.21 -3.46 -20.43
CA GLY A 49 -13.98 -2.03 -20.57
C GLY A 49 -12.75 -1.52 -19.83
N TYR A 50 -11.83 -2.41 -19.44
CA TYR A 50 -10.58 -2.05 -18.81
C TYR A 50 -9.82 -1.01 -19.65
N GLN A 51 -9.40 0.06 -18.99
CA GLN A 51 -8.55 1.11 -19.53
C GLN A 51 -7.43 1.41 -18.53
N SER A 52 -6.20 1.53 -19.01
CA SER A 52 -5.04 1.89 -18.19
C SER A 52 -4.17 2.91 -18.92
N ARG A 53 -3.96 4.08 -18.32
CA ARG A 53 -2.99 5.08 -18.78
C ARG A 53 -1.79 5.02 -17.86
N TRP A 54 -0.59 5.04 -18.44
CA TRP A 54 0.63 4.97 -17.65
C TRP A 54 1.73 5.88 -18.20
N TRP A 55 2.62 6.31 -17.31
CA TRP A 55 3.78 7.15 -17.61
C TRP A 55 4.98 6.65 -16.84
N THR A 56 6.07 6.38 -17.54
CA THR A 56 7.33 5.92 -16.93
C THR A 56 8.42 6.94 -17.18
N THR A 57 9.16 7.30 -16.14
CA THR A 57 10.43 8.02 -16.25
C THR A 57 11.53 7.11 -15.71
N LYS A 58 12.48 6.76 -16.56
CA LYS A 58 13.66 5.97 -16.22
C LYS A 58 14.91 6.83 -16.36
N ARG A 59 15.81 6.76 -15.38
CA ARG A 59 17.12 7.40 -15.44
C ARG A 59 18.19 6.36 -15.20
N ASP A 60 19.11 6.23 -16.14
CA ASP A 60 20.20 5.26 -16.09
C ASP A 60 21.54 5.99 -16.24
N CYS A 61 22.52 5.59 -15.42
CA CYS A 61 23.90 5.98 -15.64
C CYS A 61 24.50 5.15 -16.79
N PRO A 62 25.39 5.74 -17.61
CA PRO A 62 25.93 5.08 -18.80
C PRO A 62 26.78 3.85 -18.47
N ASP A 63 27.35 3.78 -17.27
CA ASP A 63 28.12 2.64 -16.77
C ASP A 63 27.23 1.53 -16.16
N GLY A 64 25.92 1.73 -16.11
CA GLY A 64 24.95 0.79 -15.55
C GLY A 64 25.06 0.59 -14.04
N ARG A 65 25.85 1.40 -13.32
CA ARG A 65 26.08 1.22 -11.88
C ARG A 65 25.01 1.82 -11.01
N SER A 66 24.19 2.71 -11.55
CA SER A 66 23.07 3.30 -10.84
C SER A 66 21.92 3.58 -11.79
N GLY A 67 20.71 3.56 -11.24
CA GLY A 67 19.51 3.80 -12.01
C GLY A 67 18.30 4.03 -11.12
N SER A 68 17.28 4.65 -11.69
CA SER A 68 15.97 4.80 -11.06
C SER A 68 14.87 4.68 -12.11
N SER A 69 13.71 4.20 -11.69
CA SER A 69 12.51 4.16 -12.51
C SER A 69 11.33 4.61 -11.68
N GLU A 70 10.43 5.37 -12.30
CA GLU A 70 9.14 5.75 -11.74
C GLU A 70 8.07 5.49 -12.79
N THR A 71 7.09 4.65 -12.48
CA THR A 71 5.92 4.42 -13.31
C THR A 71 4.69 4.87 -12.54
N ARG A 72 3.86 5.72 -13.14
CA ARG A 72 2.56 6.16 -12.60
C ARG A 72 1.44 5.66 -13.50
N TRP A 73 0.27 5.39 -12.94
CA TRP A 73 -0.88 4.95 -13.72
C TRP A 73 -2.23 5.43 -13.18
N ALA A 74 -3.22 5.39 -14.07
CA ALA A 74 -4.64 5.51 -13.77
C ALA A 74 -5.40 4.42 -14.53
N LYS A 75 -6.25 3.66 -13.82
CA LYS A 75 -7.05 2.57 -14.39
C LYS A 75 -8.54 2.75 -14.09
N CYS A 76 -9.39 2.22 -14.97
CA CYS A 76 -10.82 2.06 -14.72
C CYS A 76 -11.42 0.95 -15.59
N ASP A 77 -12.66 0.53 -15.29
CA ASP A 77 -13.43 -0.40 -16.12
C ASP A 77 -14.95 -0.13 -16.04
N PHE A 78 -15.77 -0.96 -16.72
CA PHE A 78 -17.23 -0.80 -16.77
C PHE A 78 -17.96 -1.15 -15.47
N SER A 79 -17.31 -1.81 -14.51
CA SER A 79 -17.89 -2.06 -13.18
C SER A 79 -17.95 -0.78 -12.33
N GLY A 80 -17.19 0.24 -12.72
CA GLY A 80 -16.96 1.44 -11.92
C GLY A 80 -15.70 1.35 -11.05
N TYR A 81 -14.89 0.30 -11.17
CA TYR A 81 -13.56 0.24 -10.58
C TYR A 81 -12.69 1.39 -11.06
N LYS A 82 -11.90 1.96 -10.14
CA LYS A 82 -10.92 3.01 -10.42
C LYS A 82 -9.66 2.73 -9.61
N GLU A 83 -8.49 2.96 -10.19
CA GLU A 83 -7.22 2.87 -9.47
C GLU A 83 -6.27 3.99 -9.92
N LEU A 84 -5.65 4.65 -8.95
CA LEU A 84 -4.45 5.44 -9.12
C LEU A 84 -3.28 4.72 -8.49
N GLY A 85 -2.10 4.82 -9.08
CA GLY A 85 -0.92 4.31 -8.41
C GLY A 85 0.38 4.79 -9.01
N PHE A 86 1.45 4.50 -8.27
CA PHE A 86 2.80 4.60 -8.77
C PHE A 86 3.68 3.50 -8.21
N GLU A 87 4.75 3.21 -8.94
CA GLU A 87 5.87 2.39 -8.52
C GLU A 87 7.15 3.19 -8.76
N LYS A 88 8.02 3.24 -7.77
CA LYS A 88 9.36 3.81 -7.85
C LYS A 88 10.37 2.75 -7.46
N SER A 89 11.51 2.75 -8.12
CA SER A 89 12.64 1.89 -7.76
C SER A 89 13.96 2.57 -8.05
N GLY A 90 15.01 2.09 -7.40
CA GLY A 90 16.36 2.55 -7.67
C GLY A 90 17.45 1.66 -7.09
N PHE A 91 18.66 1.90 -7.58
CA PHE A 91 19.88 1.27 -7.10
C PHE A 91 21.08 2.18 -7.34
N ASN A 92 22.16 1.95 -6.59
CA ASN A 92 23.42 2.69 -6.76
C ASN A 92 24.66 1.78 -6.84
N ASP A 93 25.80 2.41 -7.07
CA ASP A 93 27.10 1.77 -7.28
C ASP A 93 27.69 1.12 -6.01
N THR A 94 27.17 1.49 -4.85
CA THR A 94 27.53 0.89 -3.56
C THR A 94 26.76 -0.40 -3.26
N GLY A 95 25.75 -0.74 -4.08
CA GLY A 95 24.94 -1.93 -3.93
C GLY A 95 23.63 -1.73 -3.14
N GLU A 96 23.27 -0.50 -2.81
CA GLU A 96 21.97 -0.18 -2.23
C GLU A 96 20.88 -0.31 -3.30
N THR A 97 19.72 -0.84 -2.91
CA THR A 97 18.55 -0.96 -3.80
C THR A 97 17.25 -0.80 -3.03
N TRP A 98 16.23 -0.26 -3.68
CA TRP A 98 14.93 -0.01 -3.07
C TRP A 98 13.82 -0.02 -4.11
N TRP A 99 12.61 -0.27 -3.64
CA TRP A 99 11.38 -0.04 -4.41
C TRP A 99 10.23 0.36 -3.48
N GLU A 100 9.29 1.12 -4.02
CA GLU A 100 8.07 1.54 -3.35
C GLU A 100 6.91 1.51 -4.35
N THR A 101 5.78 0.97 -3.92
CA THR A 101 4.50 1.08 -4.61
C THR A 101 3.50 1.82 -3.74
N TRP A 102 2.66 2.64 -4.35
CA TRP A 102 1.50 3.24 -3.70
C TRP A 102 0.29 3.08 -4.62
N ARG A 103 -0.86 2.80 -4.03
CA ARG A 103 -2.13 2.67 -4.75
C ARG A 103 -3.28 3.27 -3.96
N GLU A 104 -4.23 3.80 -4.70
CA GLU A 104 -5.55 4.17 -4.20
C GLU A 104 -6.59 3.57 -5.16
N ILE A 105 -7.51 2.78 -4.62
CA ILE A 105 -8.47 1.98 -5.36
C ILE A 105 -9.87 2.33 -4.88
N TYR A 106 -10.79 2.53 -5.82
CA TYR A 106 -12.22 2.54 -5.57
C TYR A 106 -12.82 1.30 -6.21
N CYS A 107 -13.62 0.57 -5.46
CA CYS A 107 -14.43 -0.52 -6.01
C CYS A 107 -15.71 -0.73 -5.20
N ARG A 108 -16.66 -1.41 -5.83
CA ARG A 108 -17.88 -1.89 -5.22
C ARG A 108 -17.75 -3.40 -5.04
N ASP A 109 -17.97 -3.89 -3.82
CA ASP A 109 -17.95 -5.32 -3.56
C ASP A 109 -19.15 -6.01 -4.25
N ASP A 110 -18.88 -7.02 -5.07
CA ASP A 110 -19.91 -7.67 -5.91
C ASP A 110 -20.97 -8.42 -5.09
N PHE A 111 -20.62 -8.87 -3.88
CA PHE A 111 -21.53 -9.67 -3.04
C PHE A 111 -22.41 -8.79 -2.13
N THR A 112 -21.80 -7.82 -1.46
CA THR A 112 -22.46 -6.94 -0.50
C THR A 112 -22.99 -5.66 -1.13
N GLY A 113 -22.50 -5.29 -2.32
CA GLY A 113 -22.78 -4.01 -2.97
C GLY A 113 -22.13 -2.81 -2.27
N VAL A 114 -21.33 -3.03 -1.23
CA VAL A 114 -20.72 -1.95 -0.44
C VAL A 114 -19.53 -1.38 -1.21
N GLU A 115 -19.59 -0.07 -1.45
CA GLU A 115 -18.49 0.69 -2.03
C GLU A 115 -17.40 0.90 -0.98
N HIS A 116 -16.14 0.86 -1.41
CA HIS A 116 -15.01 1.19 -0.56
C HIS A 116 -13.86 1.82 -1.33
N ILE A 117 -13.05 2.56 -0.58
CA ILE A 117 -11.76 3.07 -1.03
C ILE A 117 -10.67 2.40 -0.21
N GLU A 118 -9.71 1.77 -0.90
CA GLU A 118 -8.47 1.27 -0.31
C GLU A 118 -7.31 2.20 -0.69
N ARG A 119 -6.50 2.58 0.29
CA ARG A 119 -5.17 3.19 0.08
C ARG A 119 -4.13 2.24 0.62
N SER A 120 -3.07 1.98 -0.13
CA SER A 120 -2.01 1.10 0.33
C SER A 120 -0.64 1.48 -0.23
N ALA A 121 0.41 1.08 0.49
CA ALA A 121 1.77 1.12 -0.02
C ALA A 121 2.56 -0.12 0.41
N ASP A 122 3.53 -0.50 -0.41
CA ASP A 122 4.53 -1.54 -0.12
C ASP A 122 5.90 -0.97 -0.46
N LYS A 123 6.77 -0.88 0.55
CA LYS A 123 8.10 -0.29 0.47
C LYS A 123 9.11 -1.33 0.90
N TRP A 124 10.21 -1.39 0.19
CA TRP A 124 11.32 -2.26 0.53
C TRP A 124 12.65 -1.60 0.20
N ALA A 125 13.66 -1.84 1.02
CA ALA A 125 15.02 -1.44 0.70
C ALA A 125 16.04 -2.42 1.26
N ARG A 126 17.22 -2.44 0.64
CA ARG A 126 18.41 -3.17 1.06
C ARG A 126 19.64 -2.27 0.95
N ASP A 127 20.48 -2.29 1.99
CA ASP A 127 21.76 -1.59 2.00
C ASP A 127 22.92 -2.41 1.42
N ALA A 128 24.09 -1.79 1.27
CA ALA A 128 25.32 -2.43 0.79
C ALA A 128 25.79 -3.60 1.68
N GLN A 129 25.35 -3.66 2.94
CA GLN A 129 25.65 -4.69 3.92
C GLN A 129 24.58 -5.80 3.96
N SER A 130 23.66 -5.83 2.99
CA SER A 130 22.56 -6.79 2.89
C SER A 130 21.57 -6.72 4.06
N LYS A 131 21.49 -5.60 4.78
CA LYS A 131 20.39 -5.32 5.69
C LYS A 131 19.19 -4.91 4.86
N GLU A 132 18.05 -5.52 5.11
CA GLU A 132 16.82 -5.27 4.37
C GLU A 132 15.66 -4.97 5.31
N TRP A 133 14.72 -4.17 4.85
CA TRP A 133 13.45 -3.94 5.54
C TRP A 133 12.31 -3.86 4.53
N GLN A 134 11.11 -4.19 4.99
CA GLN A 134 9.87 -4.03 4.24
C GLN A 134 8.82 -3.37 5.13
N GLU A 135 8.04 -2.46 4.57
CA GLU A 135 6.86 -1.87 5.20
C GLU A 135 5.69 -1.93 4.23
N LYS A 136 4.60 -2.55 4.68
CA LYS A 136 3.30 -2.52 4.01
C LYS A 136 2.33 -1.78 4.90
N TRP A 137 1.56 -0.87 4.34
CA TRP A 137 0.45 -0.26 5.05
C TRP A 137 -0.79 -0.21 4.18
N TRP A 138 -1.96 -0.26 4.80
CA TRP A 138 -3.22 -0.10 4.11
C TRP A 138 -4.25 0.59 5.00
N GLU A 139 -5.19 1.26 4.34
CA GLU A 139 -6.40 1.82 4.91
C GLU A 139 -7.56 1.51 3.99
N ARG A 140 -8.65 0.98 4.53
CA ARG A 140 -9.91 0.72 3.82
C ARG A 140 -11.03 1.49 4.48
N TYR A 141 -11.77 2.21 3.67
CA TYR A 141 -12.91 3.01 4.08
C TYR A 141 -14.13 2.51 3.34
N TYR A 142 -15.16 2.10 4.07
CA TYR A 142 -16.38 1.54 3.50
C TYR A 142 -17.51 2.56 3.56
N ALA A 143 -18.41 2.52 2.57
CA ALA A 143 -19.56 3.42 2.49
C ALA A 143 -20.55 3.27 3.67
N ASN A 144 -20.55 2.13 4.35
CA ASN A 144 -21.32 1.90 5.57
C ASN A 144 -20.67 2.50 6.84
N GLY A 145 -19.53 3.18 6.70
CA GLY A 145 -18.79 3.81 7.80
C GLY A 145 -17.77 2.90 8.48
N ALA A 146 -17.67 1.62 8.09
CA ALA A 146 -16.62 0.75 8.59
C ALA A 146 -15.24 1.20 8.08
N VAL A 147 -14.20 0.97 8.88
CA VAL A 147 -12.82 1.32 8.55
C VAL A 147 -11.89 0.20 9.01
N GLU A 148 -10.92 -0.16 8.17
CA GLU A 148 -9.82 -1.06 8.51
C GLU A 148 -8.50 -0.39 8.20
N ARG A 149 -7.53 -0.48 9.09
CA ARG A 149 -6.17 0.01 8.87
C ARG A 149 -5.17 -0.98 9.41
N GLY A 150 -4.00 -1.03 8.80
CA GLY A 150 -2.93 -1.87 9.30
C GLY A 150 -1.59 -1.57 8.69
N VAL A 151 -0.57 -2.06 9.38
CA VAL A 151 0.81 -2.01 8.94
C VAL A 151 1.47 -3.35 9.24
N GLU A 152 2.29 -3.81 8.31
CA GLU A 152 3.24 -4.89 8.51
C GLU A 152 4.64 -4.37 8.20
N LYS A 153 5.54 -4.48 9.17
CA LYS A 153 6.94 -4.16 9.01
C LYS A 153 7.77 -5.40 9.30
N SER A 154 8.84 -5.56 8.56
CA SER A 154 9.87 -6.54 8.86
C SER A 154 11.23 -6.01 8.51
N GLY A 155 12.25 -6.56 9.15
CA GLY A 155 13.63 -6.28 8.78
C GLY A 155 14.53 -7.44 9.10
N ARG A 156 15.62 -7.52 8.35
CA ARG A 156 16.64 -8.55 8.48
C ARG A 156 18.01 -7.90 8.46
N GLU A 157 18.81 -8.24 9.47
CA GLU A 157 20.19 -7.82 9.60
C GLU A 157 21.05 -9.04 9.87
N VAL A 158 21.75 -9.51 8.84
CA VAL A 158 22.70 -10.64 8.89
C VAL A 158 22.05 -11.92 9.46
N ARG A 159 22.05 -12.10 10.78
CA ARG A 159 21.44 -13.25 11.49
C ARG A 159 20.28 -12.87 12.41
N GLN A 160 19.86 -11.61 12.43
CA GLN A 160 18.72 -11.15 13.21
C GLN A 160 17.58 -10.76 12.28
N ALA A 161 16.35 -10.99 12.72
CA ALA A 161 15.18 -10.53 12.01
C ALA A 161 14.11 -10.08 13.01
N TRP A 162 13.26 -9.16 12.57
CA TRP A 162 12.17 -8.64 13.37
C TRP A 162 10.94 -8.43 12.50
N TRP A 163 9.79 -8.50 13.16
CA TRP A 163 8.47 -8.29 12.58
C TRP A 163 7.64 -7.44 13.53
N GLU A 164 6.92 -6.47 12.97
CA GLU A 164 5.98 -5.64 13.69
C GLU A 164 4.71 -5.52 12.86
N LYS A 165 3.59 -5.93 13.43
CA LYS A 165 2.27 -5.76 12.85
C LYS A 165 1.41 -4.97 13.80
N TRP A 166 0.56 -4.11 13.25
CA TRP A 166 -0.54 -3.53 13.99
C TRP A 166 -1.74 -3.34 13.08
N GLY A 167 -2.91 -3.32 13.69
CA GLY A 167 -4.15 -3.04 12.98
C GLY A 167 -5.20 -2.38 13.84
N GLU A 168 -6.12 -1.70 13.18
CA GLU A 168 -7.30 -1.07 13.75
C GLU A 168 -8.52 -1.36 12.87
N GLN A 169 -9.65 -1.64 13.50
CA GLN A 169 -10.95 -1.75 12.84
C GLN A 169 -11.99 -0.92 13.60
N TYR A 170 -12.87 -0.29 12.84
CA TYR A 170 -14.08 0.40 13.31
C TYR A 170 -15.27 -0.17 12.53
N ASP A 171 -16.34 -0.55 13.23
CA ASP A 171 -17.48 -1.25 12.62
C ASP A 171 -18.50 -0.32 11.94
N GLY A 172 -18.32 1.00 11.99
CA GLY A 172 -19.32 1.98 11.54
C GLY A 172 -20.26 2.45 12.64
N GLU A 173 -20.46 1.65 13.69
CA GLU A 173 -21.47 1.85 14.74
C GLU A 173 -20.90 2.21 16.12
N GLY A 174 -19.60 2.12 16.33
CA GLY A 174 -18.95 2.47 17.59
C GLY A 174 -18.09 1.37 18.21
N ALA A 175 -18.07 0.16 17.67
CA ALA A 175 -17.15 -0.88 18.12
C ALA A 175 -15.79 -0.71 17.45
N THR A 176 -14.72 -0.96 18.22
CA THR A 176 -13.35 -0.90 17.72
C THR A 176 -12.56 -2.15 18.11
N LEU A 177 -11.66 -2.56 17.22
CA LEU A 177 -10.63 -3.56 17.48
C LEU A 177 -9.28 -2.91 17.20
N LYS A 178 -8.36 -2.94 18.15
CA LYS A 178 -6.96 -2.51 17.96
C LYS A 178 -6.04 -3.65 18.39
N TRP A 179 -4.95 -3.86 17.69
CA TRP A 179 -4.00 -4.92 18.06
C TRP A 179 -2.59 -4.61 17.58
N THR A 180 -1.60 -5.21 18.26
CA THR A 180 -0.23 -5.27 17.79
C THR A 180 0.32 -6.68 17.96
N ASP A 181 1.25 -7.06 17.11
CA ASP A 181 2.04 -8.29 17.22
C ASP A 181 3.48 -7.98 16.78
N LYS A 182 4.41 -8.02 17.73
CA LYS A 182 5.81 -7.69 17.51
C LYS A 182 6.65 -8.84 17.99
N TRP A 183 7.63 -9.24 17.18
CA TRP A 183 8.59 -10.24 17.61
C TRP A 183 9.89 -10.14 16.82
N ALA A 184 10.93 -10.72 17.37
CA ALA A 184 12.24 -10.79 16.74
C ALA A 184 12.89 -12.15 17.01
N GLU A 185 13.87 -12.47 16.18
CA GLU A 185 14.71 -13.64 16.31
C GLU A 185 16.19 -13.29 16.12
N ASN A 186 17.06 -14.11 16.69
CA ASN A 186 18.49 -14.03 16.47
C ASN A 186 19.04 -15.27 15.76
N GLY A 187 20.33 -15.20 15.43
CA GLY A 187 21.03 -16.22 14.65
C GLY A 187 21.23 -17.56 15.36
N MET A 188 20.81 -17.65 16.62
CA MET A 188 20.94 -18.83 17.46
C MET A 188 19.55 -19.45 17.72
N GLY A 189 18.49 -18.97 17.06
CA GLY A 189 17.13 -19.49 17.20
C GLY A 189 16.38 -18.98 18.43
N MET A 190 16.92 -18.02 19.18
CA MET A 190 16.14 -17.34 20.23
C MET A 190 15.09 -16.46 19.57
N ARG A 191 13.90 -16.43 20.17
CA ARG A 191 12.78 -15.59 19.72
C ARG A 191 12.16 -14.87 20.89
N TRP A 192 11.70 -13.65 20.71
CA TRP A 192 10.99 -12.90 21.74
C TRP A 192 9.99 -11.95 21.10
N GLY A 193 8.94 -11.61 21.83
CA GLY A 193 7.93 -10.73 21.30
C GLY A 193 6.90 -10.30 22.33
N ASP A 194 6.05 -9.40 21.88
CA ASP A 194 4.87 -8.93 22.58
C ASP A 194 3.71 -8.78 21.61
N LYS A 195 2.51 -9.11 22.08
CA LYS A 195 1.28 -8.88 21.33
C LYS A 195 0.19 -8.44 22.29
N TRP A 196 -0.74 -7.63 21.79
CA TRP A 196 -1.95 -7.30 22.54
C TRP A 196 -3.11 -7.04 21.58
N GLU A 197 -4.31 -7.17 22.12
CA GLU A 197 -5.57 -6.85 21.46
C GLU A 197 -6.44 -6.04 22.43
N GLU A 198 -7.13 -5.04 21.91
CA GLU A 198 -8.15 -4.25 22.59
C GLU A 198 -9.44 -4.29 21.78
N ARG A 199 -10.52 -4.74 22.41
CA ARG A 199 -11.87 -4.71 21.85
C ARG A 199 -12.72 -3.74 22.66
N ARG A 200 -13.44 -2.87 21.97
CA ARG A 200 -14.42 -1.96 22.56
C ARG A 200 -15.77 -2.21 21.93
N SER A 201 -16.78 -2.23 22.78
CA SER A 201 -18.17 -2.23 22.32
C SER A 201 -18.68 -0.79 22.19
N LYS A 202 -19.74 -0.62 21.39
CA LYS A 202 -20.45 0.66 21.26
C LYS A 202 -21.04 1.20 22.56
N ILE A 203 -21.27 0.35 23.56
CA ILE A 203 -21.81 0.75 24.88
C ILE A 203 -20.72 1.08 25.90
N GLY A 204 -19.46 1.19 25.45
CA GLY A 204 -18.35 1.66 26.26
C GLY A 204 -17.69 0.60 27.15
N SER A 205 -18.13 -0.65 27.13
CA SER A 205 -17.40 -1.77 27.72
C SER A 205 -16.22 -2.19 26.82
N GLY A 206 -15.19 -2.78 27.41
CA GLY A 206 -14.05 -3.24 26.62
C GLY A 206 -13.17 -4.23 27.33
N ARG A 207 -12.34 -4.92 26.54
CA ARG A 207 -11.33 -5.84 27.02
C ARG A 207 -10.03 -5.55 26.30
N LYS A 208 -8.95 -5.42 27.04
CA LYS A 208 -7.59 -5.41 26.54
C LYS A 208 -6.85 -6.61 27.09
N SER A 209 -6.05 -7.28 26.29
CA SER A 209 -5.19 -8.35 26.79
C SER A 209 -3.98 -8.52 25.93
N GLY A 210 -2.89 -8.98 26.52
CA GLY A 210 -1.66 -9.20 25.80
C GLY A 210 -0.78 -10.27 26.43
N GLU A 211 0.32 -10.51 25.75
CA GLU A 211 1.33 -11.51 26.10
C GLU A 211 2.70 -10.95 25.75
N THR A 212 3.64 -11.04 26.68
CA THR A 212 5.08 -10.94 26.39
C THR A 212 5.68 -12.32 26.52
N TRP A 213 6.46 -12.76 25.54
CA TRP A 213 6.98 -14.11 25.48
C TRP A 213 8.42 -14.16 24.96
N ARG A 214 9.12 -15.24 25.29
CA ARG A 214 10.41 -15.59 24.67
C ARG A 214 10.60 -17.11 24.61
N VAL A 215 11.41 -17.53 23.64
CA VAL A 215 11.90 -18.89 23.47
C VAL A 215 13.44 -18.82 23.46
N GLY A 216 14.08 -19.48 24.42
CA GLY A 216 15.53 -19.63 24.51
C GLY A 216 16.08 -20.63 23.48
N GLN A 217 17.40 -20.69 23.36
CA GLN A 217 18.09 -21.58 22.41
C GLN A 217 17.77 -23.05 22.65
N ASP A 218 17.68 -23.44 23.91
CA ASP A 218 17.40 -24.82 24.34
C ASP A 218 15.89 -25.14 24.34
N GLY A 219 15.06 -24.25 23.80
CA GLY A 219 13.61 -24.38 23.80
C GLY A 219 12.92 -23.99 25.11
N GLU A 220 13.64 -23.44 26.09
CA GLU A 220 13.06 -22.80 27.28
C GLU A 220 12.01 -21.78 26.86
N ARG A 221 10.82 -21.84 27.45
CA ARG A 221 9.74 -20.89 27.14
C ARG A 221 9.42 -20.06 28.37
N PHE A 222 9.33 -18.76 28.14
CA PHE A 222 8.75 -17.82 29.08
C PHE A 222 7.56 -17.12 28.43
N SER A 223 6.49 -16.94 29.20
CA SER A 223 5.36 -16.10 28.81
C SER A 223 4.80 -15.39 30.05
N ARG A 224 4.35 -14.15 29.86
CA ARG A 224 3.59 -13.36 30.83
C ARG A 224 2.37 -12.79 30.12
N THR A 225 1.19 -13.25 30.51
CA THR A 225 -0.07 -12.75 29.98
C THR A 225 -0.69 -11.74 30.94
N TRP A 226 -1.44 -10.80 30.38
CA TRP A 226 -2.15 -9.80 31.15
C TRP A 226 -3.48 -9.45 30.47
N GLY A 227 -4.42 -8.92 31.24
CA GLY A 227 -5.71 -8.50 30.76
C GLY A 227 -6.31 -7.39 31.60
N GLU A 228 -7.10 -6.55 30.95
CA GLU A 228 -7.89 -5.48 31.52
C GLU A 228 -9.33 -5.61 31.01
N VAL A 229 -10.31 -5.58 31.91
CA VAL A 229 -11.74 -5.56 31.55
C VAL A 229 -12.34 -4.30 32.13
N LEU A 230 -12.85 -3.43 31.27
CA LEU A 230 -13.62 -2.27 31.67
C LEU A 230 -15.10 -2.63 31.76
N SER A 231 -15.63 -2.45 32.96
CA SER A 231 -17.05 -2.60 33.27
C SER A 231 -17.81 -1.30 32.97
N PRO A 232 -19.13 -1.38 32.69
CA PRO A 232 -19.98 -0.19 32.48
C PRO A 232 -20.04 0.78 33.67
N ASP A 233 -19.75 0.31 34.88
CA ASP A 233 -19.72 1.11 36.10
C ASP A 233 -18.42 1.93 36.28
N GLY A 234 -17.50 1.85 35.31
CA GLY A 234 -16.20 2.53 35.35
C GLY A 234 -15.12 1.78 36.13
N SER A 235 -15.41 0.59 36.67
CA SER A 235 -14.39 -0.27 37.27
C SER A 235 -13.55 -0.98 36.19
N VAL A 236 -12.27 -1.15 36.50
CA VAL A 236 -11.30 -1.86 35.66
C VAL A 236 -10.76 -3.04 36.45
N ARG A 237 -10.97 -4.26 35.94
CA ARG A 237 -10.33 -5.47 36.45
C ARG A 237 -9.03 -5.70 35.69
N LYS A 238 -7.91 -5.76 36.40
CA LYS A 238 -6.57 -6.05 35.86
C LYS A 238 -6.08 -7.38 36.38
N PHE A 239 -5.71 -8.29 35.50
CA PHE A 239 -5.30 -9.63 35.85
C PHE A 239 -4.15 -10.12 34.96
N GLY A 240 -3.46 -11.16 35.39
CA GLY A 240 -2.41 -11.77 34.59
C GLY A 240 -1.71 -12.91 35.30
N ASN A 241 -0.87 -13.60 34.54
CA ASN A 241 -0.05 -14.70 35.03
C ASN A 241 1.25 -14.84 34.23
N SER A 242 2.21 -15.57 34.78
CA SER A 242 3.45 -15.94 34.09
C SER A 242 3.79 -17.41 34.28
N THR A 243 4.54 -17.96 33.31
CA THR A 243 5.14 -19.30 33.41
C THR A 243 6.12 -19.44 34.59
N THR A 244 6.53 -18.34 35.22
CA THR A 244 7.35 -18.32 36.45
C THR A 244 6.55 -18.46 37.75
N GLY A 245 5.21 -18.53 37.67
CA GLY A 245 4.32 -18.64 38.83
C GLY A 245 3.76 -17.32 39.35
N GLU A 246 4.14 -16.18 38.77
CA GLU A 246 3.51 -14.89 39.05
C GLU A 246 2.01 -14.92 38.68
N SER A 247 1.15 -14.35 39.54
CA SER A 247 -0.26 -14.10 39.22
C SER A 247 -0.80 -12.91 40.00
N TRP A 248 -1.76 -12.19 39.40
CA TRP A 248 -2.46 -11.08 40.05
C TRP A 248 -3.87 -10.93 39.48
N ASP A 249 -4.76 -10.39 40.30
CA ASP A 249 -6.13 -10.03 39.91
C ASP A 249 -6.62 -8.93 40.85
N THR A 250 -6.77 -7.72 40.34
CA THR A 250 -7.19 -6.55 41.10
C THR A 250 -8.31 -5.83 40.36
N THR A 251 -9.20 -5.18 41.11
CA THR A 251 -10.24 -4.32 40.53
C THR A 251 -10.12 -2.94 41.16
N VAL A 252 -10.03 -1.92 40.32
CA VAL A 252 -9.91 -0.53 40.74
C VAL A 252 -10.93 0.32 39.97
N VAL A 253 -11.45 1.36 40.61
CA VAL A 253 -12.20 2.41 39.92
C VAL A 253 -11.18 3.45 39.49
N GLU A 254 -11.01 3.62 38.18
CA GLU A 254 -10.06 4.57 37.61
C GLU A 254 -10.64 5.27 36.39
N ASN A 255 -10.25 6.53 36.17
CA ASN A 255 -10.62 7.26 34.97
C ASN A 255 -9.76 6.78 33.79
N VAL A 256 -10.27 5.82 33.02
CA VAL A 256 -9.58 5.36 31.81
C VAL A 256 -9.83 6.33 30.66
N TYR A 257 -8.75 6.88 30.11
CA TYR A 257 -8.81 7.65 28.88
C TYR A 257 -9.01 6.70 27.69
N PHE A 258 -9.97 7.03 26.83
CA PHE A 258 -10.14 6.37 25.55
C PHE A 258 -10.14 7.40 24.44
N ASP A 259 -9.44 7.06 23.37
CA ASP A 259 -9.59 7.78 22.13
C ASP A 259 -11.01 7.59 21.59
N LYS A 260 -11.76 8.68 21.55
CA LYS A 260 -13.13 8.74 21.01
C LYS A 260 -13.15 9.30 19.58
N SER A 261 -11.98 9.49 18.98
CA SER A 261 -11.89 9.97 17.60
C SER A 261 -12.63 8.98 16.70
N LYS A 262 -13.48 9.53 15.85
CA LYS A 262 -14.10 8.77 14.78
C LYS A 262 -13.18 8.82 13.58
N PRO A 263 -13.06 7.74 12.80
CA PRO A 263 -12.38 7.82 11.52
C PRO A 263 -13.14 8.78 10.58
N PRO A 264 -12.50 9.24 9.50
CA PRO A 264 -13.16 10.04 8.47
C PRO A 264 -14.44 9.38 7.98
N THR A 265 -15.47 10.19 7.75
CA THR A 265 -16.72 9.78 7.13
C THR A 265 -16.50 9.41 5.67
N TRP A 266 -17.41 8.61 5.10
CA TRP A 266 -17.36 8.26 3.68
C TRP A 266 -17.30 9.49 2.75
N GLN A 267 -18.05 10.55 3.08
CA GLN A 267 -18.04 11.79 2.30
C GLN A 267 -16.67 12.50 2.35
N GLU A 268 -16.02 12.52 3.51
CA GLU A 268 -14.68 13.10 3.66
C GLU A 268 -13.65 12.27 2.87
N VAL A 269 -13.77 10.94 2.89
CA VAL A 269 -12.91 10.05 2.10
C VAL A 269 -13.08 10.32 0.61
N LEU A 270 -14.32 10.33 0.10
CA LEU A 270 -14.61 10.67 -1.31
C LEU A 270 -14.04 12.04 -1.70
N SER A 271 -14.21 13.04 -0.84
CA SER A 271 -13.69 14.40 -1.07
C SER A 271 -12.17 14.41 -1.14
N SER A 272 -11.50 13.64 -0.28
CA SER A 272 -10.04 13.49 -0.29
C SER A 272 -9.50 12.64 -1.46
N SER A 273 -10.36 11.89 -2.13
CA SER A 273 -10.05 11.03 -3.28
C SER A 273 -10.52 11.62 -4.61
N GLU A 274 -10.63 12.95 -4.71
CA GLU A 274 -11.15 13.66 -5.90
C GLU A 274 -10.49 13.19 -7.22
N ARG A 275 -9.16 13.03 -7.23
CA ARG A 275 -8.41 12.61 -8.42
C ARG A 275 -8.72 11.18 -8.87
N LEU A 276 -8.97 10.28 -7.93
CA LEU A 276 -9.42 8.93 -8.21
C LEU A 276 -10.84 8.97 -8.78
N MET A 277 -11.72 9.76 -8.15
CA MET A 277 -13.12 9.87 -8.53
C MET A 277 -13.31 10.56 -9.89
N SER A 278 -12.38 11.42 -10.30
CA SER A 278 -12.37 12.08 -11.61
C SER A 278 -11.91 11.18 -12.76
N ILE A 279 -11.51 9.92 -12.51
CA ILE A 279 -11.20 8.99 -13.60
C ILE A 279 -12.50 8.63 -14.32
N GLU A 280 -12.57 8.99 -15.59
CA GLU A 280 -13.67 8.69 -16.51
C GLU A 280 -13.28 7.61 -17.51
N LEU A 281 -14.26 6.79 -17.89
CA LEU A 281 -14.14 5.88 -19.02
C LEU A 281 -14.05 6.71 -20.30
N THR A 282 -12.98 6.54 -21.07
CA THR A 282 -12.86 7.19 -22.37
C THR A 282 -13.86 6.53 -23.33
N PRO A 283 -14.82 7.26 -23.93
CA PRO A 283 -15.74 6.69 -24.90
C PRO A 283 -14.99 6.18 -26.12
N VAL A 284 -15.51 5.13 -26.76
CA VAL A 284 -14.89 4.50 -27.94
C VAL A 284 -14.77 5.43 -29.15
N SER A 285 -15.44 6.60 -29.14
CA SER A 285 -15.56 7.52 -30.29
C SER A 285 -14.92 8.90 -30.12
N GLN A 286 -14.22 9.18 -29.02
CA GLN A 286 -13.53 10.46 -28.78
C GLN A 286 -12.02 10.24 -28.76
N ASP A 287 -11.44 9.91 -29.92
CA ASP A 287 -10.00 9.69 -30.08
C ASP A 287 -9.28 10.85 -30.81
N ASP A 288 -9.94 12.00 -31.03
CA ASP A 288 -9.32 13.15 -31.69
C ASP A 288 -8.93 14.24 -30.66
N ASP A 289 -7.61 14.36 -30.42
CA ASP A 289 -6.87 15.54 -29.96
C ASP A 289 -6.93 16.05 -28.50
N ASP A 290 -7.64 15.43 -27.56
CA ASP A 290 -7.68 15.94 -26.16
C ASP A 290 -6.54 15.40 -25.26
N ASP A 291 -5.28 15.63 -25.64
CA ASP A 291 -4.07 15.36 -24.82
C ASP A 291 -3.96 16.33 -23.60
N ASP A 292 -4.71 17.44 -23.61
CA ASP A 292 -4.62 18.54 -22.61
C ASP A 292 -5.58 18.42 -21.41
N LYS A 293 -6.67 17.64 -21.51
CA LYS A 293 -7.67 17.51 -20.42
C LYS A 293 -7.18 16.71 -19.20
N TRP A 294 -6.08 15.97 -19.32
CA TRP A 294 -5.62 15.04 -18.29
C TRP A 294 -4.34 15.49 -17.54
N SER A 295 -3.98 16.77 -17.69
CA SER A 295 -2.87 17.43 -16.98
C SER A 295 -3.00 17.40 -15.45
N LEU A 296 -4.20 17.11 -14.90
CA LEU A 296 -4.48 16.91 -13.48
C LEU A 296 -3.77 15.70 -12.85
N ALA A 297 -3.27 14.75 -13.66
CA ALA A 297 -2.53 13.59 -13.15
C ALA A 297 -1.03 13.84 -12.89
N ARG A 298 -0.46 14.95 -13.41
CA ARG A 298 0.99 15.22 -13.32
C ARG A 298 1.45 15.56 -11.89
N ASN A 299 0.55 16.01 -11.04
CA ASN A 299 0.81 16.43 -9.66
C ASN A 299 0.30 15.40 -8.63
N ALA A 300 0.67 14.13 -8.79
CA ALA A 300 0.63 13.22 -7.65
C ALA A 300 1.70 13.67 -6.62
N PRO A 301 1.37 13.72 -5.32
CA PRO A 301 2.35 14.00 -4.27
C PRO A 301 3.52 13.01 -4.30
#